data_AF-A0AAW0XU83-F1
#
_entry.id   AF-A0AAW0XU83-F1
#
_cell.length_a   1.000
_cell.length_b   1.000
_cell.length_c   1.000
_cell.angle_alpha   90.00
_cell.angle_beta   90.00
_cell.angle_gamma   90.00
#
_symmetry.space_group_name_H-M   'P 1'
#
loop_
_entity.id
_entity.type
_entity.pdbx_description
1 polymer ?
#
loop_
_entity_poly.entity_id
_entity_poly.type
_entity_poly.pdbx_seq_one_letter_code
_entity_poly.pdbx_strand_id
1 'polypeptide(L)'
;MDTHPELEMPGSPLLSEMIREEILDGEFTEPLSDDTEGKEEEEVGEDGGEVNMLKRPTSPCPSEDEPASKKRSNEVDKLWKNVHDNPNDFQAWTLLLQHIDQVSDLESGREAYDGFFERYPYCYGYWKKYADLERRKGTKETTCKVFNRGLEAIRLSVDLWLHYMEYITSQFPDNEAFVRQEFERAVDTCGLEFKSDKLWEAYIAWESTGKRWKNVTLLYERILATPTSKYMQHWQKFQEHVKKHLPSEIVGVDEFLSLRREVLAELNRSDIETPDEAPPGVEAAPGDEQVGTNVVSSKLVLPLQYDILRIKVE
;
A
#
# COMPACT_ATOMS: atom_id res chain seq x y z
N MET A 1 -4.56 -45.34 -5.73
CA MET A 1 -3.56 -44.42 -6.32
C MET A 1 -4.40 -43.45 -7.11
N ASP A 2 -4.97 -42.49 -6.40
CA ASP A 2 -5.95 -41.55 -6.95
C ASP A 2 -5.24 -40.22 -7.13
N THR A 3 -4.92 -39.93 -8.39
CA THR A 3 -4.38 -38.65 -8.83
C THR A 3 -5.53 -37.65 -8.91
N HIS A 4 -5.58 -36.74 -7.94
CA HIS A 4 -6.39 -35.52 -8.00
C HIS A 4 -5.87 -34.60 -9.12
N PRO A 5 -6.74 -34.00 -9.95
CA PRO A 5 -6.34 -32.95 -10.86
C PRO A 5 -6.12 -31.64 -10.07
N GLU A 6 -4.93 -31.08 -10.25
CA GLU A 6 -4.48 -29.79 -9.74
C GLU A 6 -5.36 -28.69 -10.34
N LEU A 7 -6.12 -28.00 -9.49
CA LEU A 7 -6.88 -26.80 -9.84
C LEU A 7 -5.88 -25.67 -10.08
N GLU A 8 -5.51 -25.43 -11.34
CA GLU A 8 -4.85 -24.20 -11.74
C GLU A 8 -5.77 -23.01 -11.43
N MET A 9 -5.37 -22.21 -10.44
CA MET A 9 -5.96 -20.91 -10.17
C MET A 9 -5.67 -20.00 -11.38
N PRO A 10 -6.68 -19.28 -11.93
CA PRO A 10 -6.42 -18.33 -13.01
C PRO A 10 -5.51 -17.21 -12.48
N GLY A 11 -4.30 -17.14 -13.06
CA GLY A 11 -3.33 -16.11 -12.76
C GLY A 11 -3.95 -14.72 -12.95
N SER A 12 -3.88 -13.90 -11.90
CA SER A 12 -4.11 -12.47 -12.04
C SER A 12 -3.18 -11.92 -13.14
N PRO A 13 -3.65 -11.02 -14.01
CA PRO A 13 -2.80 -10.37 -15.01
C PRO A 13 -1.56 -9.83 -14.31
N LEU A 14 -0.38 -10.10 -14.88
CA LEU A 14 0.86 -9.63 -14.28
C LEU A 14 0.77 -8.12 -14.19
N LEU A 15 1.05 -7.56 -13.02
CA LEU A 15 1.08 -6.12 -12.76
C LEU A 15 1.77 -5.30 -13.87
N SER A 16 2.76 -5.91 -14.52
CA SER A 16 3.48 -5.37 -15.66
C SER A 16 2.61 -5.15 -16.90
N GLU A 17 1.59 -5.97 -17.16
CA GLU A 17 0.65 -5.80 -18.26
C GLU A 17 -0.32 -4.65 -17.97
N MET A 18 -0.87 -4.57 -16.75
CA MET A 18 -1.74 -3.46 -16.34
C MET A 18 -1.03 -2.11 -16.39
N ILE A 19 0.23 -2.05 -15.91
CA ILE A 19 1.06 -0.84 -15.98
C ILE A 19 1.45 -0.50 -17.43
N ARG A 20 1.63 -1.50 -18.31
CA ARG A 20 1.96 -1.29 -19.73
C ARG A 20 0.77 -0.77 -20.54
N GLU A 21 -0.42 -1.28 -20.30
CA GLU A 21 -1.65 -0.81 -20.96
C GLU A 21 -1.93 0.66 -20.58
N GLU A 22 -1.75 1.03 -19.32
CA GLU A 22 -1.99 2.40 -18.83
C GLU A 22 -1.02 3.45 -19.42
N ILE A 23 0.19 3.04 -19.84
CA ILE A 23 1.17 3.94 -20.49
C ILE A 23 0.84 4.16 -21.98
N LEU A 24 0.16 3.21 -22.63
CA LEU A 24 -0.18 3.31 -24.05
C LEU A 24 -1.45 4.14 -24.31
N ASP A 25 -2.37 4.20 -23.34
CA ASP A 25 -3.63 4.95 -23.46
C ASP A 25 -3.47 6.47 -23.19
N GLY A 26 -2.29 6.90 -22.71
CA GLY A 26 -1.94 8.31 -22.52
C GLY A 26 -1.35 8.94 -23.79
N GLU A 27 -2.16 9.15 -24.83
CA GLU A 27 -1.72 9.87 -26.04
C GLU A 27 -1.24 11.30 -25.71
N PHE A 28 0.06 11.52 -25.93
CA PHE A 28 0.70 12.83 -25.96
C PHE A 28 0.34 13.53 -27.27
N THR A 29 -0.70 14.35 -27.26
CA THR A 29 -0.97 15.31 -28.33
C THR A 29 -0.06 16.52 -28.17
N GLU A 30 0.97 16.64 -29.01
CA GLU A 30 1.69 17.89 -29.21
C GLU A 30 0.77 18.94 -29.84
N PRO A 31 0.78 20.20 -29.38
CA PRO A 31 0.11 21.27 -30.11
C PRO A 31 1.02 21.76 -31.25
N LEU A 32 0.55 21.60 -32.48
CA LEU A 32 1.04 22.35 -33.64
C LEU A 32 0.90 23.86 -33.38
N SER A 33 1.99 24.60 -33.55
CA SER A 33 1.96 26.06 -33.68
C SER A 33 1.44 26.45 -35.06
N ASP A 34 0.37 27.23 -35.05
CA ASP A 34 -0.34 27.81 -36.20
C ASP A 34 0.39 29.09 -36.65
N ASP A 35 0.77 29.14 -37.93
CA ASP A 35 1.28 30.33 -38.62
C ASP A 35 0.11 31.06 -39.29
N THR A 36 -0.02 32.38 -39.08
CA THR A 36 -0.78 33.24 -40.02
C THR A 36 -0.18 34.66 -40.11
N GLU A 37 -0.08 35.11 -41.36
CA GLU A 37 0.62 36.26 -41.94
C GLU A 37 0.16 37.70 -41.59
N GLY A 38 1.05 38.67 -41.88
CA GLY A 38 0.72 40.02 -42.39
C GLY A 38 1.78 41.09 -42.03
N LYS A 39 2.78 41.37 -42.91
CA LYS A 39 2.95 42.56 -43.81
C LYS A 39 3.24 43.90 -43.09
N GLU A 40 4.32 44.65 -43.36
CA GLU A 40 4.64 45.41 -44.60
C GLU A 40 6.10 45.97 -44.61
N GLU A 41 6.66 46.12 -45.84
CA GLU A 41 7.61 47.15 -46.39
C GLU A 41 9.04 47.30 -45.79
N GLU A 42 10.15 47.58 -46.50
CA GLU A 42 10.44 48.17 -47.82
C GLU A 42 11.91 47.84 -48.24
N GLU A 43 12.29 48.18 -49.48
CA GLU A 43 13.49 47.82 -50.27
C GLU A 43 14.89 48.30 -49.77
N VAL A 44 15.96 47.67 -50.31
CA VAL A 44 17.03 48.27 -51.18
C VAL A 44 18.37 47.51 -51.09
N GLY A 45 18.94 47.14 -52.26
CA GLY A 45 20.34 47.44 -52.60
C GLY A 45 21.44 46.37 -52.51
N GLU A 46 22.01 46.06 -53.68
CA GLU A 46 23.32 45.47 -54.06
C GLU A 46 24.50 45.50 -53.07
N ASP A 47 25.33 44.42 -53.06
CA ASP A 47 26.68 44.35 -53.68
C ASP A 47 27.53 43.22 -53.06
N GLY A 48 28.44 42.67 -53.86
CA GLY A 48 29.25 41.48 -53.57
C GLY A 48 30.41 41.68 -52.58
N GLY A 49 31.12 40.57 -52.32
CA GLY A 49 32.39 40.63 -51.58
C GLY A 49 32.78 39.31 -50.91
N GLU A 50 33.53 38.48 -51.63
CA GLU A 50 34.33 37.40 -51.07
C GLU A 50 35.56 37.99 -50.35
N VAL A 51 35.75 37.72 -49.05
CA VAL A 51 37.06 37.79 -48.38
C VAL A 51 37.21 36.77 -47.26
N ASN A 52 38.42 36.25 -47.21
CA ASN A 52 38.93 35.08 -46.50
C ASN A 52 39.55 35.44 -45.13
N MET A 53 39.67 34.42 -44.27
CA MET A 53 40.54 34.30 -43.08
C MET A 53 40.39 35.27 -41.90
N LEU A 54 40.18 34.70 -40.69
CA LEU A 54 41.15 34.84 -39.59
C LEU A 54 40.95 33.75 -38.51
N LYS A 55 42.01 32.97 -38.28
CA LYS A 55 42.16 31.98 -37.21
C LYS A 55 42.10 32.64 -35.83
N ARG A 56 41.38 32.06 -34.87
CA ARG A 56 41.51 32.33 -33.42
C ARG A 56 42.12 31.11 -32.72
N PRO A 57 43.08 31.28 -31.80
CA PRO A 57 43.93 30.20 -31.32
C PRO A 57 43.23 29.35 -30.25
N THR A 58 43.46 28.04 -30.34
CA THR A 58 43.23 27.05 -29.30
C THR A 58 44.11 27.33 -28.08
N SER A 59 43.47 27.63 -26.95
CA SER A 59 44.07 27.46 -25.62
C SER A 59 43.68 26.07 -25.09
N PRO A 60 44.63 25.21 -24.67
CA PRO A 60 44.31 23.98 -23.98
C PRO A 60 43.89 24.27 -22.54
N CYS A 61 42.68 23.88 -22.15
CA CYS A 61 42.30 23.78 -20.74
C CYS A 61 42.99 22.55 -20.10
N PRO A 62 43.55 22.65 -18.88
CA PRO A 62 44.13 21.51 -18.19
C PRO A 62 43.02 20.57 -17.70
N SER A 63 43.10 19.29 -18.04
CA SER A 63 42.26 18.22 -17.52
C SER A 63 42.78 17.75 -16.15
N GLU A 64 42.07 18.10 -15.07
CA GLU A 64 42.40 17.69 -13.68
C GLU A 64 41.40 16.69 -13.06
N ASP A 65 40.76 15.80 -13.85
CA ASP A 65 39.77 14.83 -13.31
C ASP A 65 40.25 13.35 -13.24
N GLU A 66 41.50 13.05 -13.56
CA GLU A 66 41.96 11.66 -13.74
C GLU A 66 42.33 10.81 -12.49
N PRO A 67 42.67 11.34 -11.28
CA PRO A 67 43.10 10.48 -10.17
C PRO A 67 41.94 9.94 -9.30
N ALA A 68 40.77 10.58 -9.30
CA ALA A 68 39.66 10.22 -8.41
C ALA A 68 38.79 9.07 -8.97
N SER A 69 38.58 9.00 -10.28
CA SER A 69 37.75 7.96 -10.91
C SER A 69 38.39 6.57 -10.82
N LYS A 70 39.69 6.48 -11.11
CA LYS A 70 40.48 5.23 -11.01
C LYS A 70 40.55 4.67 -9.59
N LYS A 71 40.61 5.55 -8.58
CA LYS A 71 40.64 5.13 -7.18
C LYS A 71 39.31 4.49 -6.74
N ARG A 72 38.17 5.04 -7.21
CA ARG A 72 36.83 4.48 -6.93
C ARG A 72 36.60 3.12 -7.60
N SER A 73 37.00 2.96 -8.87
CA SER A 73 36.92 1.66 -9.57
C SER A 73 37.69 0.56 -8.82
N ASN A 74 38.94 0.85 -8.41
CA ASN A 74 39.78 -0.08 -7.66
C ASN A 74 39.21 -0.46 -6.27
N GLU A 75 38.33 0.36 -5.70
CA GLU A 75 37.68 0.08 -4.42
C GLU A 75 36.50 -0.89 -4.60
N VAL A 76 35.67 -0.65 -5.62
CA VAL A 76 34.55 -1.53 -5.99
C VAL A 76 35.05 -2.94 -6.33
N ASP A 77 36.13 -3.05 -7.11
CA ASP A 77 36.71 -4.35 -7.50
C ASP A 77 37.18 -5.15 -6.28
N LYS A 78 37.74 -4.48 -5.26
CA LYS A 78 38.14 -5.13 -4.01
C LYS A 78 36.93 -5.60 -3.20
N LEU A 79 35.86 -4.79 -3.17
CA LEU A 79 34.63 -5.16 -2.47
C LEU A 79 33.97 -6.38 -3.15
N TRP A 80 33.92 -6.40 -4.47
CA TRP A 80 33.48 -7.56 -5.24
C TRP A 80 34.33 -8.79 -4.95
N LYS A 81 35.66 -8.66 -4.93
CA LYS A 81 36.54 -9.77 -4.57
C LYS A 81 36.22 -10.32 -3.18
N ASN A 82 36.00 -9.46 -2.19
CA ASN A 82 35.69 -9.90 -0.82
C ASN A 82 34.39 -10.71 -0.75
N VAL A 83 33.33 -10.29 -1.46
CA VAL A 83 32.07 -11.05 -1.49
C VAL A 83 32.19 -12.35 -2.29
N HIS A 84 33.07 -12.41 -3.30
CA HIS A 84 33.32 -13.66 -4.04
C HIS A 84 34.19 -14.64 -3.23
N ASP A 85 35.19 -14.13 -2.51
CA ASP A 85 36.06 -14.92 -1.64
C ASP A 85 35.28 -15.47 -0.44
N ASN A 86 34.31 -14.71 0.10
CA ASN A 86 33.41 -15.16 1.15
C ASN A 86 31.93 -14.75 0.92
N PRO A 87 31.17 -15.53 0.13
CA PRO A 87 29.79 -15.19 -0.23
C PRO A 87 28.79 -15.19 0.93
N ASN A 88 29.14 -15.79 2.06
CA ASN A 88 28.29 -15.84 3.26
C ASN A 88 28.64 -14.74 4.28
N ASP A 89 29.56 -13.83 3.93
CA ASP A 89 29.88 -12.68 4.77
C ASP A 89 28.88 -11.55 4.54
N PHE A 90 27.90 -11.46 5.43
CA PHE A 90 26.92 -10.38 5.41
C PHE A 90 27.58 -9.00 5.44
N GLN A 91 28.63 -8.79 6.24
CA GLN A 91 29.28 -7.48 6.34
C GLN A 91 29.94 -7.08 5.02
N ALA A 92 30.61 -8.01 4.33
CA ALA A 92 31.20 -7.76 3.02
C ALA A 92 30.14 -7.28 2.01
N TRP A 93 28.98 -7.94 1.96
CA TRP A 93 27.88 -7.51 1.10
C TRP A 93 27.33 -6.14 1.50
N THR A 94 27.14 -5.87 2.80
CA THR A 94 26.62 -4.56 3.22
C THR A 94 27.55 -3.41 2.88
N LEU A 95 28.87 -3.61 2.94
CA LEU A 95 29.87 -2.63 2.54
C LEU A 95 29.86 -2.39 1.03
N LEU A 96 29.74 -3.47 0.24
CA LEU A 96 29.59 -3.38 -1.22
C LEU A 96 28.34 -2.55 -1.59
N LEU A 97 27.18 -2.91 -1.03
CA LEU A 97 25.93 -2.20 -1.28
C LEU A 97 25.99 -0.74 -0.83
N GLN A 98 26.62 -0.45 0.32
CA GLN A 98 26.81 0.91 0.78
C GLN A 98 27.67 1.75 -0.18
N HIS A 99 28.74 1.16 -0.74
CA HIS A 99 29.57 1.84 -1.73
C HIS A 99 28.79 2.09 -3.02
N ILE A 100 28.05 1.10 -3.50
CA ILE A 100 27.25 1.23 -4.72
C ILE A 100 26.11 2.23 -4.56
N ASP A 101 25.47 2.28 -3.40
CA ASP A 101 24.46 3.30 -3.08
C ASP A 101 25.06 4.72 -3.12
N GLN A 102 26.31 4.90 -2.69
CA GLN A 102 27.02 6.20 -2.73
C GLN A 102 27.37 6.63 -4.15
N VAL A 103 27.87 5.71 -4.97
CA VAL A 103 28.10 5.96 -6.41
C VAL A 103 26.76 6.15 -7.12
N SER A 104 25.70 5.55 -6.58
CA SER A 104 24.34 5.52 -7.10
C SER A 104 24.26 4.99 -8.53
N ASP A 105 25.20 4.17 -9.00
CA ASP A 105 25.11 3.60 -10.35
C ASP A 105 23.98 2.56 -10.44
N LEU A 106 23.13 2.67 -11.46
CA LEU A 106 21.92 1.82 -11.54
C LEU A 106 22.27 0.38 -11.91
N GLU A 107 23.14 0.18 -12.90
CA GLU A 107 23.44 -1.15 -13.42
C GLU A 107 24.29 -1.96 -12.43
N SER A 108 25.33 -1.34 -11.86
CA SER A 108 26.10 -1.94 -10.76
C SER A 108 25.23 -2.20 -9.53
N GLY A 109 24.24 -1.33 -9.29
CA GLY A 109 23.21 -1.50 -8.27
C GLY A 109 22.43 -2.79 -8.45
N ARG A 110 21.86 -3.01 -9.64
CA ARG A 110 21.09 -4.21 -9.96
C ARG A 110 21.90 -5.48 -9.71
N GLU A 111 23.12 -5.54 -10.24
CA GLU A 111 23.99 -6.71 -10.09
C GLU A 111 24.32 -7.02 -8.62
N ALA A 112 24.68 -6.00 -7.84
CA ALA A 112 25.03 -6.20 -6.44
C ALA A 112 23.83 -6.53 -5.55
N TYR A 113 22.68 -5.89 -5.77
CA TYR A 113 21.45 -6.22 -5.05
C TYR A 113 20.96 -7.62 -5.40
N ASP A 114 20.97 -8.00 -6.68
CA ASP A 114 20.58 -9.35 -7.13
C ASP A 114 21.49 -10.41 -6.50
N GLY A 115 22.81 -10.24 -6.55
CA GLY A 115 23.76 -11.14 -5.91
C GLY A 115 23.58 -11.25 -4.38
N PHE A 116 23.25 -10.14 -3.72
CA PHE A 116 22.93 -10.12 -2.29
C PHE A 116 21.65 -10.91 -1.98
N PHE A 117 20.58 -10.73 -2.75
CA PHE A 117 19.29 -11.39 -2.51
C PHE A 117 19.30 -12.89 -2.82
N GLU A 118 20.23 -13.38 -3.65
CA GLU A 118 20.42 -14.82 -3.80
C GLU A 118 20.78 -15.52 -2.48
N ARG A 119 21.39 -14.79 -1.53
CA ARG A 119 21.83 -15.33 -0.23
C ARG A 119 20.98 -14.82 0.93
N TYR A 120 20.56 -13.56 0.88
CA TYR A 120 19.83 -12.88 1.94
C TYR A 120 18.46 -12.35 1.48
N PRO A 121 17.58 -13.23 0.94
CA PRO A 121 16.28 -12.79 0.41
C PRO A 121 15.36 -12.21 1.47
N TYR A 122 15.54 -12.55 2.75
CA TYR A 122 14.66 -12.13 3.85
C TYR A 122 15.01 -10.77 4.48
N CYS A 123 15.97 -10.05 3.92
CA CYS A 123 16.37 -8.74 4.42
C CYS A 123 15.55 -7.61 3.77
N TYR A 124 14.29 -7.43 4.21
CA TYR A 124 13.34 -6.48 3.62
C TYR A 124 13.86 -5.04 3.50
N GLY A 125 14.69 -4.58 4.46
CA GLY A 125 15.27 -3.24 4.43
C GLY A 125 16.13 -2.97 3.20
N TYR A 126 16.77 -4.00 2.63
CA TYR A 126 17.54 -3.88 1.39
C TYR A 126 16.64 -3.91 0.16
N TRP A 127 15.53 -4.69 0.18
CA TRP A 127 14.54 -4.64 -0.89
C TRP A 127 13.98 -3.23 -1.06
N LYS A 128 13.70 -2.56 0.07
CA LYS A 128 13.29 -1.16 0.07
C LYS A 128 14.36 -0.25 -0.54
N LYS A 129 15.63 -0.38 -0.14
CA LYS A 129 16.74 0.43 -0.70
C LYS A 129 16.90 0.21 -2.20
N TYR A 130 16.78 -1.03 -2.66
CA TYR A 130 16.86 -1.35 -4.08
C TYR A 130 15.70 -0.73 -4.86
N ALA A 131 14.47 -0.82 -4.34
CA ALA A 131 13.33 -0.14 -4.92
C ALA A 131 13.49 1.39 -4.91
N ASP A 132 14.07 1.97 -3.85
CA ASP A 132 14.38 3.40 -3.78
C ASP A 132 15.47 3.83 -4.78
N LEU A 133 16.40 2.94 -5.13
CA LEU A 133 17.39 3.17 -6.20
C LEU A 133 16.72 3.17 -7.58
N GLU A 134 15.90 2.16 -7.88
CA GLU A 134 15.11 2.09 -9.11
C GLU A 134 14.14 3.26 -9.23
N ARG A 135 13.50 3.70 -8.13
CA ARG A 135 12.60 4.85 -8.15
C ARG A 135 13.32 6.14 -8.56
N ARG A 136 14.60 6.30 -8.20
CA ARG A 136 15.38 7.51 -8.49
C ARG A 136 15.95 7.54 -9.91
N LYS A 137 16.26 6.38 -10.50
CA LYS A 137 17.03 6.29 -11.76
C LYS A 137 16.43 5.41 -12.84
N GLY A 138 15.50 4.53 -12.47
CA GLY A 138 14.81 3.61 -13.35
C GLY A 138 13.43 4.12 -13.75
N THR A 139 12.53 3.16 -14.02
CA THR A 139 11.15 3.42 -14.44
C THR A 139 10.18 2.98 -13.35
N LYS A 140 8.91 3.37 -13.49
CA LYS A 140 7.84 2.87 -12.61
C LYS A 140 7.74 1.33 -12.69
N GLU A 141 7.82 0.79 -13.90
CA GLU A 141 7.77 -0.66 -14.14
C GLU A 141 8.92 -1.41 -13.44
N THR A 142 10.16 -0.91 -13.53
CA THR A 142 11.31 -1.57 -12.87
C THR A 142 11.22 -1.48 -11.35
N THR A 143 10.76 -0.36 -10.82
CA THR A 143 10.52 -0.21 -9.37
C THR A 143 9.46 -1.19 -8.87
N CYS A 144 8.32 -1.31 -9.58
CA CYS A 144 7.29 -2.29 -9.28
C CYS A 144 7.83 -3.73 -9.33
N LYS A 145 8.65 -4.07 -10.34
CA LYS A 145 9.28 -5.39 -10.44
C LYS A 145 10.14 -5.72 -9.23
N VAL A 146 10.93 -4.77 -8.73
CA VAL A 146 11.74 -4.98 -7.52
C VAL A 146 10.87 -5.22 -6.29
N PHE A 147 9.81 -4.41 -6.10
CA PHE A 147 8.88 -4.64 -5.00
C PHE A 147 8.21 -6.01 -5.08
N ASN A 148 7.70 -6.41 -6.25
CA ASN A 148 7.05 -7.71 -6.44
C ASN A 148 8.02 -8.87 -6.17
N ARG A 149 9.25 -8.80 -6.68
CA ARG A 149 10.30 -9.80 -6.36
C ARG A 149 10.54 -9.89 -4.85
N GLY A 150 10.62 -8.75 -4.17
CA GLY A 150 10.78 -8.72 -2.72
C GLY A 150 9.57 -9.30 -1.96
N LEU A 151 8.35 -9.01 -2.42
CA LEU A 151 7.12 -9.54 -1.83
C LEU A 151 6.95 -11.03 -2.08
N GLU A 152 7.38 -11.55 -3.24
CA GLU A 152 7.43 -12.99 -3.51
C GLU A 152 8.46 -13.69 -2.60
N ALA A 153 9.60 -13.05 -2.37
CA ALA A 153 10.64 -13.55 -1.47
C ALA A 153 10.21 -13.50 0.02
N ILE A 154 9.51 -12.44 0.44
CA ILE A 154 9.12 -12.20 1.85
C ILE A 154 7.63 -11.85 1.98
N ARG A 155 6.76 -12.79 1.64
CA ARG A 155 5.30 -12.58 1.60
C ARG A 155 4.69 -12.03 2.89
N LEU A 156 5.21 -12.42 4.05
CA LEU A 156 4.66 -12.04 5.36
C LEU A 156 5.28 -10.75 5.93
N SER A 157 6.17 -10.07 5.20
CA SER A 157 6.79 -8.83 5.67
C SER A 157 5.83 -7.65 5.57
N VAL A 158 5.12 -7.37 6.68
CA VAL A 158 4.22 -6.21 6.80
C VAL A 158 4.94 -4.91 6.43
N ASP A 159 6.19 -4.72 6.86
CA ASP A 159 6.96 -3.50 6.58
C ASP A 159 7.29 -3.36 5.08
N LEU A 160 7.52 -4.47 4.36
CA LEU A 160 7.75 -4.41 2.92
C LEU A 160 6.46 -4.06 2.16
N TRP A 161 5.34 -4.67 2.55
CA TRP A 161 4.03 -4.30 2.03
C TRP A 161 3.73 -2.83 2.25
N LEU A 162 3.99 -2.28 3.44
CA LEU A 162 3.76 -0.85 3.72
C LEU A 162 4.56 0.06 2.78
N HIS A 163 5.83 -0.24 2.53
CA HIS A 163 6.64 0.54 1.58
C HIS A 163 6.14 0.41 0.14
N TYR A 164 5.66 -0.77 -0.24
CA TYR A 164 5.03 -0.97 -1.53
C TYR A 164 3.70 -0.20 -1.66
N MET A 165 2.85 -0.23 -0.63
CA MET A 165 1.59 0.51 -0.58
C MET A 165 1.82 2.02 -0.63
N GLU A 166 2.82 2.53 0.08
CA GLU A 166 3.24 3.94 0.00
C GLU A 166 3.66 4.33 -1.42
N TYR A 167 4.41 3.44 -2.09
CA TYR A 167 4.83 3.67 -3.47
C TYR A 167 3.64 3.70 -4.44
N ILE A 168 2.78 2.68 -4.42
CA ILE A 168 1.68 2.58 -5.40
C ILE A 168 0.60 3.63 -5.19
N THR A 169 0.28 3.99 -3.94
CA THR A 169 -0.64 5.10 -3.65
C THR A 169 -0.11 6.44 -4.16
N SER A 170 1.22 6.65 -4.14
CA SER A 170 1.86 7.84 -4.69
C SER A 170 1.95 7.84 -6.22
N GLN A 171 2.12 6.68 -6.86
CA GLN A 171 2.37 6.59 -8.30
C GLN A 171 1.11 6.44 -9.15
N PHE A 172 0.03 5.93 -8.54
CA PHE A 172 -1.26 5.65 -9.19
C PHE A 172 -2.43 6.28 -8.40
N PRO A 173 -2.41 7.62 -8.16
CA PRO A 173 -3.46 8.27 -7.39
C PRO A 173 -4.84 8.22 -8.07
N ASP A 174 -4.88 8.18 -9.40
CA ASP A 174 -6.11 8.19 -10.19
C ASP A 174 -6.72 6.78 -10.36
N ASN A 175 -5.93 5.73 -10.15
CA ASN A 175 -6.34 4.35 -10.35
C ASN A 175 -6.75 3.70 -9.02
N GLU A 176 -7.88 4.13 -8.49
CA GLU A 176 -8.37 3.66 -7.19
C GLU A 176 -8.68 2.16 -7.17
N ALA A 177 -9.16 1.60 -8.28
CA ALA A 177 -9.49 0.19 -8.39
C ALA A 177 -8.23 -0.67 -8.23
N PHE A 178 -7.15 -0.28 -8.91
CA PHE A 178 -5.86 -0.92 -8.81
C PHE A 178 -5.28 -0.82 -7.40
N VAL A 179 -5.20 0.38 -6.81
CA VAL A 179 -4.64 0.55 -5.46
C VAL A 179 -5.42 -0.26 -4.41
N ARG A 180 -6.75 -0.36 -4.54
CA ARG A 180 -7.57 -1.20 -3.67
C ARG A 180 -7.25 -2.68 -3.81
N GLN A 181 -7.13 -3.17 -5.05
CA GLN A 181 -6.76 -4.55 -5.32
C GLN A 181 -5.42 -4.91 -4.66
N GLU A 182 -4.46 -3.99 -4.70
CA GLU A 182 -3.16 -4.17 -4.07
C GLU A 182 -3.23 -4.19 -2.53
N PHE A 183 -4.08 -3.34 -1.92
CA PHE A 183 -4.35 -3.41 -0.49
C PHE A 183 -5.00 -4.73 -0.08
N GLU A 184 -6.00 -5.21 -0.85
CA GLU A 184 -6.62 -6.52 -0.61
C GLU A 184 -5.59 -7.65 -0.71
N ARG A 185 -4.72 -7.62 -1.74
CA ARG A 185 -3.62 -8.59 -1.87
C ARG A 185 -2.70 -8.59 -0.65
N ALA A 186 -2.36 -7.41 -0.13
CA ALA A 186 -1.52 -7.28 1.05
C ALA A 186 -2.18 -7.86 2.31
N VAL A 187 -3.47 -7.55 2.52
CA VAL A 187 -4.25 -8.05 3.65
C VAL A 187 -4.48 -9.56 3.59
N ASP A 188 -4.79 -10.10 2.41
CA ASP A 188 -4.95 -11.54 2.23
C ASP A 188 -3.64 -12.30 2.48
N THR A 189 -2.49 -11.67 2.16
CA THR A 189 -1.18 -12.31 2.34
C THR A 189 -0.67 -12.22 3.78
N CYS A 190 -0.74 -11.05 4.43
CA CYS A 190 -0.10 -10.81 5.73
C CYS A 190 -1.00 -10.11 6.76
N GLY A 191 -2.30 -9.97 6.49
CA GLY A 191 -3.26 -9.34 7.40
C GLY A 191 -3.47 -10.11 8.71
N LEU A 192 -3.23 -11.42 8.70
CA LEU A 192 -3.30 -12.28 9.90
C LEU A 192 -2.04 -12.23 10.78
N GLU A 193 -0.99 -11.54 10.34
CA GLU A 193 0.21 -11.37 11.17
C GLU A 193 -0.12 -10.55 12.42
N PHE A 194 0.43 -10.94 13.58
CA PHE A 194 0.14 -10.28 14.85
C PHE A 194 0.46 -8.78 14.87
N LYS A 195 1.43 -8.35 14.04
CA LYS A 195 1.87 -6.96 13.90
C LYS A 195 1.36 -6.28 12.62
N SER A 196 0.32 -6.82 11.98
CA SER A 196 -0.30 -6.26 10.77
C SER A 196 -1.07 -4.96 11.01
N ASP A 197 -1.20 -4.48 12.26
CA ASP A 197 -2.00 -3.30 12.63
C ASP A 197 -1.72 -2.09 11.73
N LYS A 198 -0.44 -1.83 11.41
CA LYS A 198 -0.04 -0.70 10.56
C LYS A 198 -0.54 -0.83 9.13
N LEU A 199 -0.59 -2.05 8.58
CA LEU A 199 -1.11 -2.30 7.24
C LEU A 199 -2.61 -2.02 7.18
N TRP A 200 -3.36 -2.51 8.16
CA TRP A 200 -4.78 -2.22 8.28
C TRP A 200 -5.05 -0.73 8.48
N GLU A 201 -4.28 -0.06 9.33
CA GLU A 201 -4.38 1.39 9.53
C GLU A 201 -4.11 2.17 8.24
N ALA A 202 -3.11 1.76 7.45
CA ALA A 202 -2.81 2.36 6.17
C ALA A 202 -3.97 2.19 5.16
N TYR A 203 -4.57 1.00 5.11
CA TYR A 203 -5.71 0.72 4.23
C TYR A 203 -6.95 1.54 4.62
N ILE A 204 -7.30 1.54 5.91
CA ILE A 204 -8.40 2.33 6.46
C ILE A 204 -8.18 3.83 6.21
N ALA A 205 -6.96 4.33 6.40
CA ALA A 205 -6.63 5.74 6.15
C ALA A 205 -6.77 6.12 4.66
N TRP A 206 -6.38 5.22 3.75
CA TRP A 206 -6.53 5.44 2.31
C TRP A 206 -8.01 5.46 1.89
N GLU A 207 -8.84 4.53 2.36
CA GLU A 207 -10.29 4.53 2.10
C GLU A 207 -10.99 5.74 2.74
N SER A 208 -10.56 6.16 3.93
CA SER A 208 -11.07 7.34 4.63
C SER A 208 -10.75 8.64 3.90
N THR A 209 -9.54 8.77 3.34
CA THR A 209 -9.14 9.93 2.52
C THR A 209 -10.02 10.08 1.29
N GLY A 210 -10.39 8.96 0.65
CA GLY A 210 -11.35 8.94 -0.45
C GLY A 210 -12.82 9.08 -0.04
N LYS A 211 -13.12 9.23 1.25
CA LYS A 211 -14.49 9.33 1.81
C LYS A 211 -15.38 8.13 1.47
N ARG A 212 -14.78 6.95 1.32
CA ARG A 212 -15.48 5.70 0.98
C ARG A 212 -15.91 4.98 2.25
N TRP A 213 -16.81 5.61 3.00
CA TRP A 213 -17.13 5.23 4.39
C TRP A 213 -17.67 3.80 4.53
N LYS A 214 -18.38 3.28 3.52
CA LYS A 214 -18.83 1.87 3.49
C LYS A 214 -17.67 0.89 3.53
N ASN A 215 -16.64 1.13 2.72
CA ASN A 215 -15.45 0.28 2.69
C ASN A 215 -14.70 0.36 4.03
N VAL A 216 -14.62 1.56 4.60
CA VAL A 216 -14.01 1.75 5.93
C VAL A 216 -14.72 0.89 6.99
N THR A 217 -16.06 0.85 6.98
CA THR A 217 -16.83 -0.02 7.89
C THR A 217 -16.49 -1.49 7.68
N LEU A 218 -16.51 -1.98 6.43
CA LEU A 218 -16.16 -3.36 6.10
C LEU A 218 -14.72 -3.74 6.52
N LEU A 219 -13.78 -2.79 6.42
CA LEU A 219 -12.41 -2.99 6.89
C LEU A 219 -12.33 -3.08 8.42
N TYR A 220 -13.07 -2.25 9.15
CA TYR A 220 -13.17 -2.36 10.60
C TYR A 220 -13.79 -3.69 11.04
N GLU A 221 -14.82 -4.16 10.34
CA GLU A 221 -15.42 -5.47 10.61
C GLU A 221 -14.40 -6.61 10.46
N ARG A 222 -13.59 -6.58 9.37
CA ARG A 222 -12.55 -7.59 9.11
C ARG A 222 -11.43 -7.55 10.14
N ILE A 223 -10.91 -6.37 10.47
CA ILE A 223 -9.81 -6.26 11.45
C ILE A 223 -10.27 -6.62 12.87
N LEU A 224 -11.51 -6.30 13.25
CA LEU A 224 -12.06 -6.69 14.55
C LEU A 224 -12.34 -8.19 14.66
N ALA A 225 -12.57 -8.87 13.53
CA ALA A 225 -12.61 -10.32 13.48
C ALA A 225 -11.20 -10.98 13.53
N THR A 226 -10.14 -10.19 13.34
CA THR A 226 -8.76 -10.67 13.30
C THR A 226 -8.08 -10.45 14.68
N PRO A 227 -7.39 -11.45 15.24
CA PRO A 227 -6.67 -11.29 16.50
C PRO A 227 -5.39 -10.45 16.30
N THR A 228 -5.50 -9.13 16.38
CA THR A 228 -4.34 -8.22 16.25
C THR A 228 -3.82 -7.74 17.61
N SER A 229 -2.56 -7.26 17.64
CA SER A 229 -1.95 -6.75 18.87
C SER A 229 -2.66 -5.51 19.44
N LYS A 230 -3.32 -4.71 18.60
CA LYS A 230 -3.95 -3.44 18.99
C LYS A 230 -5.47 -3.45 18.86
N TYR A 231 -6.11 -4.62 18.99
CA TYR A 231 -7.58 -4.78 18.90
C TYR A 231 -8.38 -3.66 19.60
N MET A 232 -8.05 -3.33 20.85
CA MET A 232 -8.75 -2.27 21.60
C MET A 232 -8.67 -0.89 20.95
N GLN A 233 -7.56 -0.55 20.31
CA GLN A 233 -7.40 0.74 19.62
C GLN A 233 -8.24 0.75 18.33
N HIS A 234 -8.28 -0.37 17.61
CA HIS A 234 -9.11 -0.51 16.42
C HIS A 234 -10.60 -0.42 16.76
N TRP A 235 -11.01 -1.01 17.88
CA TRP A 235 -12.37 -0.91 18.40
C TRP A 235 -12.75 0.54 18.72
N GLN A 236 -11.89 1.28 19.43
CA GLN A 236 -12.14 2.70 19.73
C GLN A 236 -12.29 3.54 18.45
N LYS A 237 -11.40 3.34 17.47
CA LYS A 237 -11.47 4.04 16.17
C LYS A 237 -12.73 3.68 15.39
N PHE A 238 -13.18 2.43 15.45
CA PHE A 238 -14.44 2.00 14.84
C PHE A 238 -15.64 2.71 15.49
N GLN A 239 -15.68 2.80 16.83
CA GLN A 239 -16.75 3.53 17.54
C GLN A 239 -16.77 5.02 17.17
N GLU A 240 -15.61 5.65 17.01
CA GLU A 240 -15.49 7.04 16.56
C GLU A 240 -15.99 7.21 15.11
N HIS A 241 -15.61 6.31 14.20
CA HIS A 241 -16.10 6.27 12.81
C HIS A 241 -17.62 6.17 12.75
N VAL A 242 -18.20 5.23 13.51
CA VAL A 242 -19.65 5.02 13.62
C VAL A 242 -20.38 6.26 14.16
N LYS A 243 -19.83 6.94 15.17
CA LYS A 243 -20.44 8.16 15.73
C LYS A 243 -20.39 9.36 14.79
N LYS A 244 -19.36 9.43 13.94
CA LYS A 244 -19.09 10.59 13.09
C LYS A 244 -19.89 10.60 11.79
N HIS A 245 -20.29 9.43 11.30
CA HIS A 245 -20.91 9.27 9.98
C HIS A 245 -22.36 8.79 10.08
N LEU A 246 -23.21 9.23 9.13
CA LEU A 246 -24.60 8.79 9.13
C LEU A 246 -24.68 7.30 8.77
N PRO A 247 -25.61 6.53 9.37
CA PRO A 247 -25.71 5.09 9.10
C PRO A 247 -25.94 4.75 7.61
N SER A 248 -26.59 5.64 6.85
CA SER A 248 -26.77 5.48 5.40
C SER A 248 -25.49 5.62 4.57
N GLU A 249 -24.46 6.25 5.13
CA GLU A 249 -23.15 6.46 4.49
C GLU A 249 -22.19 5.31 4.77
N ILE A 250 -22.32 4.66 5.93
CA ILE A 250 -21.41 3.62 6.41
C ILE A 250 -21.92 2.20 6.21
N VAL A 251 -23.23 2.00 6.07
CA VAL A 251 -23.88 0.68 5.97
C VAL A 251 -24.63 0.55 4.65
N GLY A 252 -24.72 -0.68 4.12
CA GLY A 252 -25.54 -0.99 2.95
C GLY A 252 -27.03 -0.77 3.22
N VAL A 253 -27.84 -0.53 2.17
CA VAL A 253 -29.28 -0.26 2.35
C VAL A 253 -30.00 -1.46 2.98
N ASP A 254 -29.71 -2.67 2.49
CA ASP A 254 -30.36 -3.90 2.98
C ASP A 254 -29.98 -4.20 4.43
N GLU A 255 -28.72 -4.01 4.77
CA GLU A 255 -28.20 -4.18 6.13
C GLU A 255 -28.79 -3.12 7.07
N PHE A 256 -28.85 -1.85 6.65
CA PHE A 256 -29.49 -0.79 7.41
C PHE A 256 -30.97 -1.09 7.69
N LEU A 257 -31.71 -1.59 6.69
CA LEU A 257 -33.11 -1.98 6.86
C LEU A 257 -33.26 -3.19 7.78
N SER A 258 -32.33 -4.14 7.71
CA SER A 258 -32.30 -5.29 8.63
C SER A 258 -32.10 -4.84 10.07
N LEU A 259 -31.07 -4.04 10.32
CA LEU A 259 -30.75 -3.47 11.64
C LEU A 259 -31.90 -2.63 12.18
N ARG A 260 -32.54 -1.80 11.33
CA ARG A 260 -33.71 -1.01 11.72
C ARG A 260 -34.88 -1.89 12.17
N ARG A 261 -35.15 -3.00 11.46
CA ARG A 261 -36.22 -3.94 11.85
C ARG A 261 -35.92 -4.61 13.18
N GLU A 262 -34.67 -5.01 13.39
CA GLU A 262 -34.23 -5.65 14.63
C GLU A 262 -34.35 -4.69 15.83
N VAL A 263 -33.87 -3.46 15.70
CA VAL A 263 -34.01 -2.43 16.75
C VAL A 263 -35.47 -2.14 17.07
N LEU A 264 -36.34 -2.02 16.05
CA LEU A 264 -37.78 -1.82 16.27
C LEU A 264 -38.45 -3.02 16.95
N ALA A 265 -38.01 -4.24 16.63
CA ALA A 265 -38.52 -5.46 17.27
C ALA A 265 -38.10 -5.54 18.75
N GLU A 266 -36.89 -5.09 19.08
CA GLU A 266 -36.40 -5.04 20.47
C GLU A 266 -37.13 -3.96 21.28
N LEU A 267 -37.34 -2.75 20.70
CA LEU A 267 -38.12 -1.68 21.35
C LEU A 267 -39.57 -2.09 21.61
N ASN A 268 -40.21 -2.75 20.64
CA ASN A 268 -41.57 -3.28 20.82
C ASN A 268 -41.62 -4.42 21.85
N ARG A 269 -40.52 -5.15 22.08
CA ARG A 269 -40.44 -6.17 23.14
C ARG A 269 -40.37 -5.51 24.52
N SER A 270 -39.63 -4.41 24.66
CA SER A 270 -39.57 -3.63 25.91
C SER A 270 -40.88 -2.93 26.28
N ASP A 271 -41.74 -2.60 25.31
CA ASP A 271 -43.06 -2.01 25.58
C ASP A 271 -44.11 -3.04 26.08
N ILE A 272 -43.83 -4.35 25.97
CA ILE A 272 -44.76 -5.43 26.36
C ILE A 272 -44.45 -6.00 27.75
N GLU A 273 -43.30 -5.69 28.37
CA GLU A 273 -42.98 -6.09 29.75
C GLU A 273 -43.50 -5.09 30.81
N THR A 274 -44.77 -4.67 30.69
CA THR A 274 -45.50 -4.14 31.85
C THR A 274 -46.38 -5.25 32.42
N PRO A 275 -46.17 -5.70 33.67
CA PRO A 275 -47.09 -6.64 34.32
C PRO A 275 -48.34 -5.87 34.73
N ASP A 276 -49.26 -5.64 33.79
CA ASP A 276 -50.62 -5.22 34.10
C ASP A 276 -51.50 -6.46 34.28
N GLU A 277 -51.44 -7.05 35.48
CA GLU A 277 -52.65 -7.55 36.15
C GLU A 277 -52.32 -7.83 37.62
N ALA A 278 -52.58 -6.85 38.48
CA ALA A 278 -52.69 -7.08 39.92
C ALA A 278 -54.13 -7.52 40.24
N PRO A 279 -54.38 -8.74 40.75
CA PRO A 279 -55.62 -9.05 41.43
C PRO A 279 -55.55 -8.60 42.91
N PRO A 280 -56.68 -8.21 43.52
CA PRO A 280 -56.68 -7.53 44.81
C PRO A 280 -56.57 -8.51 45.98
N GLY A 281 -55.57 -8.26 46.84
CA GLY A 281 -55.55 -8.68 48.25
C GLY A 281 -55.07 -10.09 48.55
N VAL A 282 -53.86 -10.21 49.10
CA VAL A 282 -53.52 -10.97 50.32
C VAL A 282 -52.08 -10.63 50.76
N GLU A 283 -51.90 -10.45 52.07
CA GLU A 283 -50.64 -10.11 52.75
C GLU A 283 -49.60 -11.26 52.74
N ALA A 284 -48.31 -10.89 52.75
CA ALA A 284 -47.27 -11.29 53.73
C ALA A 284 -45.85 -11.49 53.14
N ALA A 285 -44.94 -10.62 53.57
CA ALA A 285 -43.60 -10.84 54.18
C ALA A 285 -42.56 -11.85 53.60
N PRO A 286 -41.25 -11.62 53.89
CA PRO A 286 -40.11 -11.92 53.02
C PRO A 286 -39.25 -13.15 53.43
N GLY A 287 -38.44 -13.67 52.50
CA GLY A 287 -37.29 -14.53 52.81
C GLY A 287 -36.94 -15.56 51.74
N ASP A 288 -35.70 -15.46 51.24
CA ASP A 288 -34.76 -16.52 50.78
C ASP A 288 -35.25 -17.50 49.67
N GLU A 289 -34.46 -17.94 48.69
CA GLU A 289 -33.01 -18.05 48.53
C GLU A 289 -32.69 -18.36 47.06
N GLN A 290 -31.40 -18.31 46.75
CA GLN A 290 -30.71 -18.41 45.47
C GLN A 290 -30.99 -19.68 44.64
N VAL A 291 -30.57 -19.65 43.36
CA VAL A 291 -29.69 -20.63 42.66
C VAL A 291 -30.07 -20.75 41.17
N GLY A 292 -29.07 -20.62 40.28
CA GLY A 292 -29.20 -20.94 38.86
C GLY A 292 -28.20 -20.22 37.94
N THR A 293 -26.92 -20.24 38.27
CA THR A 293 -25.85 -20.88 37.46
C THR A 293 -25.78 -20.51 35.97
N ASN A 294 -24.77 -19.70 35.64
CA ASN A 294 -23.82 -19.91 34.54
C ASN A 294 -24.20 -20.95 33.48
N VAL A 295 -24.86 -20.50 32.42
CA VAL A 295 -24.68 -20.94 31.03
C VAL A 295 -25.10 -19.72 30.22
N VAL A 296 -24.20 -18.84 29.74
CA VAL A 296 -23.65 -18.90 28.37
C VAL A 296 -22.28 -18.22 28.33
N SER A 297 -21.34 -18.64 29.17
CA SER A 297 -19.92 -18.40 28.90
C SER A 297 -19.44 -19.52 27.99
N SER A 298 -19.74 -19.42 26.68
CA SER A 298 -19.19 -20.22 25.55
C SER A 298 -20.05 -20.08 24.28
N LYS A 299 -20.06 -18.90 23.66
CA LYS A 299 -20.26 -18.81 22.21
C LYS A 299 -19.17 -17.90 21.66
N LEU A 300 -18.13 -18.57 21.19
CA LEU A 300 -16.93 -18.05 20.60
C LEU A 300 -17.25 -17.25 19.34
N VAL A 301 -16.70 -16.03 19.30
CA VAL A 301 -16.28 -15.25 18.13
C VAL A 301 -17.43 -14.76 17.24
N LEU A 302 -17.43 -13.44 17.00
CA LEU A 302 -18.34 -12.63 16.18
C LEU A 302 -19.56 -12.00 16.90
N PRO A 303 -19.39 -10.92 17.68
CA PRO A 303 -20.34 -9.83 17.64
C PRO A 303 -19.91 -8.87 16.52
N LEU A 304 -20.28 -9.17 15.27
CA LEU A 304 -20.71 -8.09 14.37
C LEU A 304 -22.02 -7.43 14.89
N GLN A 305 -22.52 -7.88 16.05
CA GLN A 305 -23.93 -7.92 16.40
C GLN A 305 -24.33 -7.04 17.59
N TYR A 306 -23.43 -6.32 18.28
CA TYR A 306 -23.86 -5.51 19.44
C TYR A 306 -23.73 -3.99 19.33
N ASP A 307 -23.09 -3.38 18.31
CA ASP A 307 -22.98 -1.90 18.22
C ASP A 307 -22.71 -1.25 16.81
N ILE A 308 -23.37 -1.68 15.71
CA ILE A 308 -24.11 -0.66 14.91
C ILE A 308 -25.38 -0.25 15.70
N LEU A 309 -25.67 -1.00 16.75
CA LEU A 309 -26.88 -1.10 17.54
C LEU A 309 -27.19 0.06 18.49
N ARG A 310 -26.55 1.21 18.29
CA ARG A 310 -27.05 2.48 18.87
C ARG A 310 -27.05 3.65 17.91
N ILE A 311 -26.78 3.43 16.62
CA ILE A 311 -27.00 4.49 15.65
C ILE A 311 -28.52 4.64 15.46
N LYS A 312 -29.04 5.74 16.03
CA LYS A 312 -30.44 6.23 16.10
C LYS A 312 -31.26 5.88 17.35
N VAL A 313 -30.65 5.54 18.49
CA VAL A 313 -31.34 5.70 19.78
C VAL A 313 -30.91 7.02 20.41
N GLU A 314 -31.25 8.10 19.69
CA GLU A 314 -31.68 9.46 20.07
C GLU A 314 -31.71 10.33 18.79
#